data_AF-A0A6M1ZN58-F1
#
_entry.id   AF-A0A6M1ZN58-F1
#
_cell.length_a   1.000
_cell.length_b   1.000
_cell.length_c   1.000
_cell.angle_alpha   90.00
_cell.angle_beta   90.00
_cell.angle_gamma   90.00
#
_symmetry.space_group_name_H-M   'P 1'
#
loop_
_entity.id
_entity.type
_entity.pdbx_description
1 polymer ?
#
loop_
_entity_poly.entity_id
_entity_poly.type
_entity_poly.pdbx_seq_one_letter_code
_entity_poly.pdbx_strand_id
1 'polypeptide(L)' 'MSILSYRLEDLKDVLVKEGYKAFSASQILDWIYKKGASSFDEMTNLSIDLRDFLKKNYSLF' A
#
# COMPACT_ATOMS: atom_id res chain seq x y z
N MET A 1 11.78 -3.58 -3.37
CA MET A 1 10.86 -4.72 -3.15
C MET A 1 9.53 -4.33 -3.77
N SER A 2 8.97 -5.15 -4.67
CA SER A 2 7.68 -4.81 -5.30
C SER A 2 6.53 -5.08 -4.31
N ILE A 3 5.61 -4.13 -4.19
CA ILE A 3 4.43 -4.30 -3.33
C ILE A 3 3.47 -5.37 -3.87
N LEU A 4 3.54 -5.67 -5.17
CA LEU A 4 2.74 -6.70 -5.84
C LEU A 4 3.04 -8.11 -5.35
N SER A 5 4.22 -8.32 -4.76
CA SER A 5 4.62 -9.63 -4.23
C SER A 5 3.94 -9.98 -2.91
N TYR A 6 3.26 -9.02 -2.26
CA TYR A 6 2.59 -9.25 -0.98
C TYR A 6 1.18 -9.79 -1.18
N ARG A 7 0.81 -10.80 -0.37
CA ARG A 7 -0.59 -11.15 -0.18
C ARG A 7 -1.23 -10.13 0.76
N LEU A 8 -2.56 -10.09 0.74
CA LEU A 8 -3.32 -9.16 1.58
C LEU A 8 -2.98 -9.31 3.07
N GLU A 9 -2.84 -10.54 3.57
CA GLU A 9 -2.54 -10.80 4.98
C GLU A 9 -1.13 -10.35 5.35
N ASP A 10 -0.13 -10.67 4.52
CA ASP A 10 1.25 -10.22 4.74
C ASP A 10 1.36 -8.69 4.77
N LEU A 11 0.66 -8.01 3.84
CA LEU A 11 0.66 -6.54 3.80
C LEU A 11 -0.05 -5.94 5.02
N LYS A 12 -1.12 -6.58 5.53
CA LYS A 12 -1.76 -6.15 6.78
C LYS A 12 -0.80 -6.21 7.95
N ASP A 13 -0.06 -7.31 8.10
CA ASP A 13 0.87 -7.50 9.21
C ASP A 13 2.02 -6.49 9.16
N VAL A 14 2.57 -6.24 7.97
CA VAL A 14 3.56 -5.17 7.75
C VAL A 14 3.01 -3.82 8.18
N LEU A 15 1.80 -3.46 7.73
CA LEU A 15 1.20 -2.17 8.06
C LEU A 15 0.97 -2.04 9.56
N VAL A 16 0.43 -3.06 10.23
CA VAL A 16 0.20 -3.04 11.68
C VAL A 16 1.50 -2.92 12.46
N LYS A 17 2.55 -3.65 12.05
CA LYS A 17 3.88 -3.57 12.67
C LYS A 17 4.49 -2.18 12.60
N GLU A 18 4.22 -1.46 11.51
CA GLU A 18 4.69 -0.09 11.28
C GLU A 18 3.72 0.99 11.84
N GLY A 19 2.67 0.58 12.56
CA GLY A 19 1.72 1.49 13.22
C GLY A 19 0.56 1.97 12.34
N TYR A 20 0.40 1.40 11.15
CA TYR A 20 -0.70 1.69 10.24
C TYR A 20 -1.93 0.79 10.46
N LYS A 21 -3.08 1.23 9.95
CA LYS A 21 -4.33 0.48 10.06
C LYS A 21 -4.36 -0.67 9.07
N ALA A 22 -4.67 -1.87 9.53
CA ALA A 22 -4.71 -3.08 8.68
C ALA A 22 -5.60 -2.95 7.44
N PHE A 23 -6.73 -2.23 7.53
CA PHE A 23 -7.63 -2.06 6.38
C PHE A 23 -6.99 -1.28 5.21
N SER A 24 -5.93 -0.52 5.44
CA SER A 24 -5.23 0.20 4.38
C SER A 24 -4.56 -0.74 3.38
N ALA A 25 -4.23 -1.98 3.77
CA ALA A 25 -3.75 -3.00 2.84
C ALA A 25 -4.79 -3.28 1.74
N SER A 26 -6.07 -3.42 2.10
CA SER A 26 -7.15 -3.62 1.13
C SER A 26 -7.31 -2.42 0.20
N GLN A 27 -7.15 -1.20 0.72
CA GLN A 27 -7.23 0.02 -0.09
C GLN A 27 -6.09 0.08 -1.12
N ILE A 28 -4.86 -0.26 -0.70
CA ILE A 28 -3.68 -0.30 -1.58
C ILE A 28 -3.89 -1.33 -2.70
N LEU A 29 -4.28 -2.56 -2.36
CA LEU A 29 -4.50 -3.61 -3.35
C LEU A 29 -5.67 -3.28 -4.29
N ASP A 30 -6.72 -2.62 -3.81
CA ASP A 30 -7.81 -2.14 -4.67
C ASP A 30 -7.33 -1.09 -5.68
N TRP A 31 -6.44 -0.16 -5.28
CA TRP A 31 -5.85 0.79 -6.21
C TRP A 31 -5.01 0.12 -7.29
N ILE A 32 -4.24 -0.89 -6.90
CA ILE A 32 -3.38 -1.64 -7.82
C ILE A 32 -4.24 -2.47 -8.79
N TYR A 33 -5.08 -3.37 -8.26
CA TYR A 33 -5.74 -4.38 -9.07
C TYR A 33 -7.05 -3.93 -9.72
N LYS A 34 -7.80 -3.03 -9.07
CA LYS A 34 -9.11 -2.57 -9.61
C LYS A 34 -8.99 -1.25 -10.35
N LYS A 35 -8.14 -0.34 -9.87
CA LYS A 35 -8.01 1.00 -10.46
C LYS A 35 -6.79 1.16 -11.37
N GLY A 36 -5.84 0.24 -11.32
CA GLY A 36 -4.64 0.29 -12.16
C GLY A 36 -3.73 1.49 -11.85
N ALA A 37 -3.62 1.87 -10.57
CA ALA A 37 -2.76 2.97 -10.15
C ALA A 37 -1.32 2.73 -10.60
N SER A 38 -0.69 3.78 -11.14
CA SER A 38 0.72 3.74 -11.57
C SER A 38 1.67 4.34 -10.55
N SER A 39 1.14 5.09 -9.57
CA SER A 39 1.89 5.66 -8.45
C SER A 39 1.11 5.58 -7.14
N PHE A 40 1.83 5.50 -6.01
CA PHE A 40 1.26 5.66 -4.68
C PHE A 40 0.59 7.03 -4.49
N ASP A 41 1.00 8.07 -5.24
CA ASP A 41 0.39 9.41 -5.22
C ASP A 41 -1.08 9.42 -5.64
N GLU A 42 -1.48 8.49 -6.51
CA GLU A 42 -2.87 8.38 -6.98
C GLU A 42 -3.82 7.88 -5.88
N MET A 43 -3.28 7.27 -4.83
CA MET A 43 -4.05 6.67 -3.75
C MET A 43 -4.57 7.74 -2.77
N THR A 44 -5.51 8.56 -3.22
CA THR A 44 -6.03 9.74 -2.51
C THR A 44 -6.77 9.43 -1.21
N ASN A 45 -7.23 8.19 -1.03
CA ASN A 45 -7.88 7.73 0.20
C ASN A 45 -6.91 7.19 1.26
N LEU A 46 -5.60 7.20 0.99
CA LEU A 46 -4.55 6.94 1.97
C LEU A 46 -4.05 8.26 2.56
N SER A 47 -3.57 8.21 3.81
CA SER A 47 -2.88 9.37 4.40
C SER A 47 -1.60 9.70 3.64
N ILE A 48 -1.19 10.96 3.69
CA ILE A 48 0.09 11.42 3.11
C ILE A 48 1.24 10.59 3.68
N ASP A 49 1.28 10.44 5.00
CA ASP A 49 2.29 9.67 5.72
C ASP A 49 2.40 8.21 5.23
N LEU A 50 1.26 7.52 5.03
CA LEU A 50 1.28 6.16 4.50
C LEU A 50 1.79 6.13 3.05
N ARG A 51 1.40 7.08 2.21
CA ARG A 51 1.94 7.15 0.83
C ARG A 51 3.46 7.33 0.84
N ASP A 52 3.99 8.17 1.71
CA ASP A 52 5.42 8.43 1.81
C ASP A 52 6.18 7.19 2.34
N PHE A 53 5.61 6.49 3.33
CA PHE A 53 6.12 5.20 3.78
C PHE A 53 6.17 4.17 2.62
N LEU A 54 5.10 4.07 1.84
CA LEU A 54 5.03 3.13 0.72
C LEU A 54 6.09 3.44 -0.34
N LYS A 55 6.24 4.71 -0.72
CA LYS A 55 7.27 5.16 -1.69
C LYS A 55 8.69 4.89 -1.21
N LYS A 56 8.95 5.02 0.08
CA LYS A 56 10.28 4.82 0.66
C LYS A 56 10.69 3.35 0.70
N ASN A 57 9.73 2.45 0.92
CA ASN A 57 10.02 1.04 1.21
C ASN A 57 9.69 0.09 0.06
N TYR A 58 8.80 0.50 -0.85
CA TYR A 58 8.28 -0.35 -1.91
C TYR A 58 8.33 0.32 -3.27
N SER A 59 8.46 -0.50 -4.31
CA SER A 59 8.14 -0.10 -5.68
C SER A 59 6.77 -0.64 -6.06
N LEU A 60 6.06 0.08 -6.92
CA LEU A 60 4.78 -0.37 -7.45
C LEU A 60 4.99 -1.42 -8.56
N PHE A 61 6.09 -1.29 -9.31
CA PHE A 61 6.58 -2.22 -10.34
C PHE A 61 8.00 -2.70 -10.00
#